data_AF-A0A061NW42-F1
#
_entry.id   AF-A0A061NW42-F1
#
_cell.length_a   1.000
_cell.length_b   1.000
_cell.length_c   1.000
_cell.angle_alpha   90.00
_cell.angle_beta   90.00
_cell.angle_gamma   90.00
#
_symmetry.space_group_name_H-M   'P 1'
#
loop_
_entity.id
_entity.type
_entity.pdbx_description
1 polymer ?
#
loop_
_entity_poly.entity_id
_entity_poly.type
_entity_poly.pdbx_seq_one_letter_code
_entity_poly.pdbx_strand_id
1 'polypeptide(L)'
;METVEIWKQTLSAVKTHVSKPSYETWLKVTNVHAIENNTMFIEAPNEFAKDWLADRYEALYLRLFKRLLVILMNYRLSCKILQ
;
A
#
# COMPACT_ATOMS: atom_id res chain seq x y z
N MET A 1 -4.94 4.63 -12.73
CA MET A 1 -3.74 3.95 -12.19
C MET A 1 -4.12 2.52 -11.92
N GLU A 2 -3.31 1.55 -12.32
CA GLU A 2 -3.61 0.13 -12.08
C GLU A 2 -3.40 -0.20 -10.60
N THR A 3 -4.28 -1.01 -10.02
CA THR A 3 -4.24 -1.44 -8.61
C THR A 3 -2.87 -2.00 -8.21
N VAL A 4 -2.23 -2.73 -9.13
CA VAL A 4 -0.89 -3.31 -9.00
C VAL A 4 0.19 -2.24 -8.74
N GLU A 5 0.08 -1.07 -9.38
CA GLU A 5 1.06 0.00 -9.24
C GLU A 5 0.96 0.70 -7.87
N ILE A 6 -0.27 0.93 -7.39
CA ILE A 6 -0.52 1.43 -6.03
C ILE A 6 0.10 0.48 -5.00
N TRP A 7 -0.06 -0.83 -5.22
CA TRP A 7 0.46 -1.83 -4.32
C TRP A 7 1.99 -1.90 -4.31
N LYS A 8 2.64 -1.85 -5.48
CA LYS A 8 4.11 -1.75 -5.58
C LYS A 8 4.65 -0.55 -4.81
N GLN A 9 4.01 0.61 -4.95
CA GLN A 9 4.39 1.81 -4.20
C GLN A 9 4.16 1.65 -2.70
N THR A 10 3.05 1.01 -2.30
CA THR A 10 2.75 0.68 -0.90
C THR A 10 3.81 -0.24 -0.31
N LEU A 11 4.18 -1.33 -0.99
CA LEU A 11 5.24 -2.25 -0.55
C LEU A 11 6.61 -1.58 -0.47
N SER A 12 6.94 -0.71 -1.43
CA SER A 12 8.17 0.09 -1.41
C SER A 12 8.23 1.00 -0.18
N ALA A 13 7.11 1.66 0.14
CA ALA A 13 7.00 2.47 1.35
C ALA A 13 7.06 1.63 2.63
N VAL A 14 6.38 0.48 2.68
CA VAL A 14 6.41 -0.43 3.84
C VAL A 14 7.84 -0.91 4.11
N LYS A 15 8.60 -1.26 3.06
CA LYS A 15 9.96 -1.78 3.16
C LYS A 15 10.92 -0.85 3.92
N THR A 16 10.69 0.46 3.91
CA THR A 16 11.53 1.43 4.65
C THR A 16 11.18 1.53 6.14
N HIS A 17 10.07 0.92 6.58
CA HIS A 17 9.56 1.00 7.94
C HIS A 17 9.69 -0.31 8.73
N VAL A 18 10.19 -1.39 8.10
CA VAL A 18 10.30 -2.72 8.70
C VAL A 18 11.69 -3.30 8.49
N SER A 19 12.05 -4.30 9.29
CA SER A 19 13.30 -5.04 9.09
C SER A 19 13.28 -5.83 7.78
N LYS A 20 14.45 -6.08 7.19
CA LYS A 20 14.57 -6.91 5.97
C LYS A 20 13.97 -8.31 6.14
N PRO A 21 14.25 -9.07 7.23
CA PRO A 21 13.60 -10.36 7.46
C PRO A 21 12.07 -10.24 7.55
N SER A 22 11.55 -9.27 8.29
CA SER A 22 10.10 -9.03 8.40
C SER A 22 9.45 -8.80 7.03
N TYR A 23 10.08 -7.98 6.20
CA TYR A 23 9.59 -7.71 4.85
C TYR A 23 9.59 -8.96 3.97
N GLU A 24 10.71 -9.69 3.94
CA GLU A 24 10.87 -10.87 3.07
C GLU A 24 9.93 -12.01 3.46
N THR A 25 9.70 -12.24 4.75
CA THR A 25 8.82 -13.30 5.24
C THR A 25 7.34 -12.96 5.10
N TRP A 26 6.92 -11.76 5.50
CA TRP A 26 5.50 -11.44 5.67
C TRP A 26 4.90 -10.61 4.55
N LEU A 27 5.67 -9.66 4.00
CA LEU A 27 5.11 -8.55 3.22
C LEU A 27 5.38 -8.72 1.72
N LYS A 28 6.56 -9.20 1.33
CA LYS A 28 6.94 -9.36 -0.08
C LYS A 28 6.07 -10.36 -0.84
N VAL A 29 5.52 -11.34 -0.13
CA VAL A 29 4.74 -12.46 -0.69
C VAL A 29 3.24 -12.15 -0.79
N THR A 30 2.84 -10.89 -0.53
CA THR A 30 1.45 -10.45 -0.55
C THR A 30 1.11 -9.72 -1.85
N ASN A 31 -0.12 -9.89 -2.32
CA ASN A 31 -0.62 -9.25 -3.54
C ASN A 31 -1.86 -8.43 -3.25
N VAL A 32 -2.15 -7.45 -4.10
CA VAL A 32 -3.44 -6.75 -4.06
C VAL A 32 -4.43 -7.46 -4.97
N HIS A 33 -5.59 -7.79 -4.44
CA HIS A 33 -6.72 -8.34 -5.19
C HIS A 33 -7.54 -7.23 -5.83
N ALA A 34 -7.95 -6.25 -5.01
CA ALA A 34 -8.81 -5.15 -5.43
C ALA A 34 -8.62 -3.93 -4.53
N ILE A 35 -8.94 -2.75 -5.05
CA ILE A 35 -9.07 -1.51 -4.27
C ILE A 35 -10.41 -0.88 -4.65
N GLU A 36 -11.36 -0.94 -3.73
CA GLU A 36 -12.74 -0.53 -3.98
C GLU A 36 -13.32 0.09 -2.71
N ASN A 37 -14.18 1.10 -2.85
CA ASN A 37 -14.85 1.75 -1.72
C ASN A 37 -13.89 2.13 -0.57
N ASN A 38 -12.73 2.70 -0.93
CA ASN A 38 -11.68 3.10 0.02
C ASN A 38 -11.12 1.95 0.88
N THR A 39 -11.28 0.71 0.41
CA THR A 39 -10.83 -0.53 1.05
C THR A 39 -9.85 -1.24 0.11
N MET A 40 -8.73 -1.71 0.66
CA MET A 40 -7.74 -2.48 -0.08
C MET A 40 -7.85 -3.95 0.34
N PHE A 41 -8.08 -4.82 -0.64
CA PHE A 41 -8.14 -6.27 -0.45
C PHE A 41 -6.79 -6.87 -0.81
N ILE A 42 -6.13 -7.48 0.18
CA ILE A 42 -4.78 -8.05 0.06
C ILE A 42 -4.88 -9.57 0.17
N GLU A 43 -4.18 -10.28 -0.69
CA GLU A 43 -4.01 -11.73 -0.65
C GLU A 43 -2.75 -12.06 0.15
N ALA A 44 -2.95 -12.89 1.19
CA ALA A 44 -1.88 -13.51 1.94
C ALA A 44 -1.65 -14.94 1.42
N PRO A 45 -0.42 -15.48 1.50
CA PRO A 45 -0.12 -16.82 0.98
C PRO A 45 -0.79 -17.97 1.76
N ASN A 46 -1.22 -17.72 3.00
CA ASN A 46 -1.94 -18.66 3.85
C ASN A 46 -2.63 -17.94 5.03
N GLU A 47 -3.42 -18.68 5.81
CA GLU A 47 -4.18 -18.17 6.96
C GLU A 47 -3.27 -17.61 8.06
N PHE A 48 -2.13 -18.25 8.36
CA PHE A 48 -1.19 -17.74 9.35
C PHE A 48 -0.62 -16.37 8.97
N ALA A 49 -0.25 -16.19 7.71
CA ALA A 49 0.23 -14.91 7.20
C ALA A 49 -0.88 -13.85 7.24
N LYS A 50 -2.12 -14.22 6.92
CA LYS A 50 -3.28 -13.31 7.02
C LYS A 50 -3.42 -12.78 8.45
N ASP A 51 -3.46 -13.67 9.44
CA ASP A 51 -3.65 -13.29 10.84
C ASP A 51 -2.47 -12.45 11.34
N TRP A 52 -1.24 -12.84 11.00
CA TRP A 52 -0.04 -12.09 11.36
C TRP A 52 -0.01 -10.68 10.74
N LEU A 53 -0.46 -10.53 9.50
CA LEU A 53 -0.56 -9.23 8.82
C LEU A 53 -1.60 -8.33 9.47
N ALA A 54 -2.76 -8.89 9.85
CA ALA A 54 -3.80 -8.17 10.57
C ALA A 54 -3.28 -7.67 11.93
N ASP A 55 -2.69 -8.56 12.73
CA ASP A 55 -2.25 -8.22 14.09
C ASP A 55 -1.08 -7.23 14.14
N ARG A 56 -0.14 -7.33 13.19
CA ARG A 56 1.13 -6.59 13.27
C ARG A 56 1.27 -5.45 12.28
N TYR A 57 0.66 -5.55 11.11
CA TYR A 57 0.94 -4.66 9.99
C TYR A 57 -0.28 -3.89 9.48
N GLU A 58 -1.49 -4.19 9.94
CA GLU A 58 -2.72 -3.48 9.54
C GLU A 58 -2.56 -1.96 9.68
N ALA A 59 -2.15 -1.49 10.87
CA ALA A 59 -1.97 -0.06 11.12
C ALA A 59 -0.90 0.58 10.20
N LEU A 60 0.17 -0.16 9.88
CA LEU A 60 1.23 0.31 8.98
C LEU A 60 0.69 0.43 7.54
N TYR A 61 0.00 -0.60 7.05
CA TYR A 61 -0.62 -0.60 5.72
C TYR A 61 -1.63 0.54 5.60
N LEU A 62 -2.57 0.66 6.54
CA LEU A 62 -3.59 1.71 6.50
C LEU A 62 -2.97 3.12 6.49
N ARG A 63 -1.94 3.35 7.30
CA ARG A 63 -1.26 4.65 7.35
C ARG A 63 -0.58 5.00 6.02
N LEU A 64 0.18 4.05 5.45
CA LEU A 64 0.91 4.29 4.20
C LEU A 64 -0.04 4.38 3.00
N PHE A 65 -1.07 3.54 2.97
CA PHE A 65 -2.11 3.57 1.93
C PHE A 65 -2.89 4.89 1.94
N LYS A 66 -3.36 5.35 3.11
CA LYS A 66 -4.03 6.65 3.25
C LYS A 66 -3.14 7.79 2.77
N ARG A 67 -1.85 7.77 3.13
CA ARG A 67 -0.89 8.79 2.67
C ARG A 67 -0.76 8.81 1.15
N LEU A 68 -0.65 7.64 0.51
CA LEU A 68 -0.58 7.54 -0.95
C LEU A 68 -1.86 8.05 -1.61
N LEU A 69 -3.05 7.66 -1.12
CA LEU A 69 -4.33 8.16 -1.65
C LEU A 69 -4.44 9.68 -1.53
N VAL A 70 -4.07 10.27 -0.40
CA VAL A 70 -4.11 11.72 -0.20
C VAL A 70 -3.18 12.45 -1.18
N ILE A 71 -1.98 11.92 -1.43
CA ILE A 71 -1.06 12.48 -2.43
C ILE A 71 -1.69 12.42 -3.83
N LEU A 72 -2.30 11.29 -4.19
CA LEU A 72 -2.99 11.11 -5.48
C LEU A 72 -4.21 12.04 -5.65
N MET A 73 -4.90 12.38 -4.57
CA MET A 73 -6.06 13.28 -4.60
C MET A 73 -5.68 14.77 -4.60
N ASN A 74 -4.44 15.12 -4.22
CA ASN A 74 -3.99 16.51 -4.04
C ASN A 74 -3.27 17.12 -5.26
N TYR A 75 -3.37 16.52 -6.45
CA TYR A 75 -2.81 17.12 -7.66
C TYR A 75 -3.73 18.22 -8.21
N ARG A 76 -3.30 19.48 -8.10
CA ARG A 76 -3.80 20.59 -8.93
C ARG A 76 -2.72 20.99 -9.93
N LEU A 77 -2.90 20.60 -11.19
CA LEU A 77 -2.14 21.18 -12.29
C LEU A 77 -2.82 22.49 -12.70
N SER A 78 -2.12 23.61 -12.58
CA SER A 78 -2.55 24.88 -13.18
C SER A 78 -1.48 25.34 -14.15
N CYS A 79 -1.84 25.43 -15.42
CA CYS A 79 -1.04 26.05 -16.46
C CYS A 79 -1.71 27.37 -16.84
N LYS A 80 -0.96 28.47 -16.85
CA LYS A 80 -1.42 29.78 -17.34
C LYS A 80 -0.45 30.24 -18.43
N ILE A 81 -0.99 30.87 -19.46
CA ILE A 81 -0.20 31.53 -20.51
C ILE A 81 0.51 32.72 -19.86
N LEU A 82 1.82 32.83 -20.06
CA LEU A 82 2.58 34.05 -19.79
C LEU A 82 2.08 35.12 -20.77
N GLN A 83 1.18 35.98 -20.31
CA GLN A 83 1.01 37.30 -20.91
C GLN A 83 2.08 38.23 -20.37
#